data_AF-A0A7C1RM07-F1
#
_entry.id   AF-A0A7C1RM07-F1
#
_cell.length_a   1.000
_cell.length_b   1.000
_cell.length_c   1.000
_cell.angle_alpha   90.00
_cell.angle_beta   90.00
_cell.angle_gamma   90.00
#
_symmetry.space_group_name_H-M   'P 1'
#
loop_
_entity.id
_entity.type
_entity.pdbx_description
1 polymer ?
#
loop_
_entity_poly.entity_id
_entity_poly.type
_entity_poly.pdbx_seq_one_letter_code
_entity_poly.pdbx_strand_id
1 'polypeptide(L)'
;MQDKLIAVLYNDDMYSSFKDISGLPEIVVNRLKHYFLTCKDMPGNEADVEIIHTCGAEEAAEVIKRSMDDYRKKFEPLNDAVSSV
;
A
#
# COMPACT_ATOMS: atom_id res chain seq x y z
N MET A 1 9.40 -0.95 -7.57
CA MET A 1 8.95 -1.35 -6.22
C MET A 1 7.44 -1.44 -6.25
N GLN A 2 6.83 -2.43 -5.59
CA GLN A 2 5.38 -2.49 -5.42
C GLN A 2 5.04 -2.12 -3.98
N ASP A 3 4.51 -0.92 -3.78
CA ASP A 3 4.08 -0.48 -2.45
C ASP A 3 2.79 -1.20 -2.05
N LYS A 4 2.71 -1.61 -0.78
CA LYS A 4 1.54 -2.24 -0.17
C LYS A 4 1.02 -1.32 0.93
N LEU A 5 -0.14 -0.69 0.71
CA LEU A 5 -0.80 0.13 1.71
C LEU A 5 -1.61 -0.75 2.68
N ILE A 6 -1.49 -0.47 3.98
CA ILE A 6 -2.27 -1.10 5.03
C ILE A 6 -3.18 -0.03 5.63
N ALA A 7 -4.46 -0.34 5.76
CA ALA A 7 -5.46 0.55 6.35
C ALA A 7 -6.40 -0.24 7.25
N VAL A 8 -7.04 0.46 8.16
CA VAL A 8 -8.10 -0.06 9.03
C VAL A 8 -9.44 0.48 8.55
N LEU A 9 -10.52 -0.27 8.78
CA LEU A 9 -11.85 0.19 8.44
C LEU A 9 -12.26 1.36 9.35
N TYR A 10 -13.03 2.29 8.77
CA TYR A 10 -13.66 3.34 9.56
C TYR A 10 -14.64 2.71 10.55
N ASN A 11 -14.53 3.07 11.83
CA ASN A 11 -15.28 2.48 12.96
C ASN A 11 -14.97 0.99 13.26
N ASP A 12 -13.76 0.52 13.00
CA ASP A 12 -13.29 -0.76 13.54
C ASP A 12 -12.89 -0.61 15.01
N ASP A 13 -13.70 -1.10 15.95
CA ASP A 13 -13.46 -0.95 17.40
C ASP A 13 -12.16 -1.60 17.89
N MET A 14 -11.64 -2.61 17.18
CA MET A 14 -10.42 -3.31 17.58
C MET A 14 -9.17 -2.53 17.17
N TYR A 15 -9.17 -1.94 15.97
CA TYR A 15 -8.00 -1.33 15.38
C TYR A 15 -8.04 0.20 15.28
N SER A 16 -9.17 0.85 15.55
CA SER A 16 -9.33 2.31 15.41
C SER A 16 -8.41 3.13 16.31
N SER A 17 -7.92 2.54 17.40
CA SER A 17 -7.00 3.14 18.36
C SER A 17 -5.56 3.25 17.81
N PHE A 18 -5.17 2.36 16.89
CA PHE A 18 -3.84 2.40 16.29
C PHE A 18 -3.80 3.47 15.18
N LYS A 19 -2.82 4.37 15.27
CA LYS A 19 -2.62 5.46 14.29
C LYS A 19 -1.39 5.26 13.42
N ASP A 20 -0.55 4.28 13.74
CA ASP A 20 0.66 3.96 13.01
C ASP A 20 0.95 2.44 13.10
N ILE A 21 1.62 1.89 12.09
CA ILE A 21 1.96 0.47 12.02
C ILE A 21 2.90 0.06 13.16
N SER A 22 3.74 0.97 13.66
CA SER A 22 4.61 0.76 14.82
C SER A 22 3.84 0.57 16.13
N GLY A 23 2.59 1.01 16.18
CA GLY A 23 1.72 0.81 17.33
C GLY A 23 1.09 -0.59 17.40
N LEU A 24 1.14 -1.37 16.32
CA LEU A 24 0.54 -2.70 16.28
C LEU A 24 1.40 -3.73 17.04
N PRO A 25 0.77 -4.76 17.65
CA PRO A 25 1.51 -5.89 18.20
C PRO A 25 2.40 -6.55 17.14
N GLU A 26 3.64 -6.87 17.50
CA GLU A 26 4.64 -7.41 16.57
C GLU A 26 4.15 -8.66 15.82
N ILE A 27 3.38 -9.52 16.49
CA ILE A 27 2.79 -10.72 15.88
C ILE A 27 1.88 -10.41 14.69
N VAL A 28 1.16 -9.27 14.72
CA VAL A 28 0.30 -8.83 13.62
C VAL A 28 1.16 -8.39 12.43
N VAL A 29 2.18 -7.57 12.70
CA VAL A 29 3.11 -7.09 11.68
C VAL A 29 3.86 -8.26 11.01
N ASN A 30 4.32 -9.24 11.80
CA ASN A 30 5.02 -10.41 11.28
C ASN A 30 4.12 -11.29 10.40
N ARG A 31 2.82 -11.43 10.76
CA ARG A 31 1.84 -12.13 9.90
C ARG A 31 1.61 -11.43 8.57
N LEU A 32 1.52 -10.09 8.57
CA LEU A 32 1.39 -9.31 7.34
C LEU A 32 2.62 -9.47 6.43
N LYS A 33 3.82 -9.38 7.01
CA LYS A 33 5.07 -9.62 6.27
C LYS A 33 5.10 -11.00 5.64
N HIS A 34 4.79 -12.04 6.42
CA HIS A 34 4.76 -13.41 5.92
C HIS A 34 3.75 -13.59 4.77
N TYR A 35 2.55 -13.01 4.90
CA TYR A 35 1.55 -13.05 3.84
C TYR A 35 2.08 -12.44 2.53
N PHE A 36 2.68 -11.25 2.59
CA PHE A 36 3.17 -10.60 1.37
C PHE A 36 4.39 -11.28 0.74
N LEU A 37 5.26 -11.88 1.55
CA LEU A 37 6.43 -12.63 1.06
C LEU A 37 5.98 -13.93 0.36
N THR A 38 5.04 -14.66 0.94
CA THR A 38 4.60 -15.98 0.44
C THR A 38 3.58 -15.90 -0.70
N CYS A 39 2.94 -14.75 -0.93
CA CYS A 39 1.95 -14.59 -2.00
C CYS A 39 2.47 -14.86 -3.43
N LYS A 40 3.80 -14.86 -3.65
CA LYS A 40 4.39 -15.15 -4.96
C LYS A 40 5.17 -16.47 -5.02
N ASP A 41 5.14 -17.26 -3.94
CA ASP A 41 5.78 -18.57 -3.89
C ASP A 41 5.00 -19.56 -4.77
N MET A 42 5.35 -19.59 -6.05
CA MET A 42 4.99 -20.69 -6.93
C MET A 42 6.01 -21.82 -6.75
N PRO A 43 5.56 -23.09 -6.64
CA PRO A 43 6.49 -24.21 -6.53
C PRO A 43 7.41 -24.24 -7.76
N GLY A 44 8.72 -24.03 -7.54
CA GLY A 44 9.76 -24.03 -8.57
C GLY A 44 10.42 -22.69 -8.86
N ASN A 45 9.95 -21.57 -8.28
CA ASN A 45 10.61 -20.27 -8.36
C ASN A 45 11.23 -19.87 -7.01
N GLU A 46 12.39 -19.21 -7.05
CA GLU A 46 12.93 -18.52 -5.88
C GLU A 46 12.05 -17.31 -5.54
N ALA A 47 11.79 -17.12 -4.24
CA ALA A 47 11.00 -16.02 -3.72
C ALA A 47 11.73 -14.69 -3.93
N ASP A 48 11.46 -14.00 -5.05
CA ASP A 48 12.09 -12.72 -5.40
C ASP A 48 11.34 -11.52 -4.80
N VAL A 49 10.89 -11.65 -3.54
CA VAL A 49 10.13 -10.61 -2.84
C VAL A 49 10.82 -10.29 -1.52
N GLU A 50 11.20 -9.02 -1.36
CA GLU A 50 11.82 -8.51 -0.16
C GLU A 50 11.01 -7.31 0.38
N ILE A 51 10.88 -7.24 1.71
CA ILE A 51 10.31 -6.08 2.40
C ILE A 51 11.47 -5.21 2.87
N ILE A 52 11.89 -4.27 2.02
CA ILE A 52 13.05 -3.40 2.26
C ILE A 52 12.75 -2.22 3.18
N HIS A 53 11.48 -1.84 3.32
CA HIS A 53 11.06 -0.69 4.12
C HIS A 53 9.66 -0.90 4.69
N THR A 54 9.44 -0.43 5.92
CA THR A 54 8.11 -0.34 6.52
C THR A 54 7.86 1.12 6.82
N CYS A 55 6.93 1.73 6.09
CA CYS A 55 6.60 3.15 6.21
C CYS A 55 5.49 3.39 7.24
N GLY A 56 5.54 4.55 7.90
CA GLY A 56 4.50 5.01 8.82
C GLY A 56 3.31 5.63 8.08
N ALA A 57 2.28 6.01 8.83
CA ALA A 57 1.03 6.54 8.27
C ALA A 57 1.22 7.83 7.43
N GLU A 58 2.14 8.71 7.83
CA GLU A 58 2.44 9.95 7.12
C GLU A 58 3.05 9.69 5.73
N GLU A 59 4.07 8.84 5.67
CA GLU A 59 4.72 8.45 4.41
C GLU A 59 3.73 7.73 3.48
N ALA A 60 2.88 6.86 4.03
CA ALA A 60 1.81 6.20 3.27
C ALA A 60 0.82 7.21 2.67
N ALA A 61 0.44 8.26 3.41
CA ALA A 61 -0.45 9.30 2.92
C ALA A 61 0.18 10.11 1.76
N GLU A 62 1.48 10.41 1.86
CA GLU A 62 2.21 11.09 0.78
C GLU A 62 2.31 10.23 -0.48
N VAL A 63 2.53 8.91 -0.34
CA VAL A 63 2.52 7.97 -1.47
C VAL A 63 1.15 7.96 -2.17
N ILE A 64 0.05 7.97 -1.42
CA ILE A 64 -1.31 8.06 -1.98
C ILE A 64 -1.47 9.35 -2.78
N LYS A 65 -1.09 10.49 -2.18
CA LYS A 65 -1.21 11.81 -2.82
C LYS A 65 -0.43 11.87 -4.13
N ARG A 66 0.82 11.40 -4.13
CA ARG A 66 1.65 11.33 -5.35
C ARG A 66 1.05 10.42 -6.40
N SER A 67 0.52 9.26 -6.00
CA SER A 67 -0.14 8.32 -6.90
C SER A 67 -1.38 8.94 -7.56
N MET A 68 -2.16 9.73 -6.81
CA MET A 68 -3.30 10.47 -7.35
C MET A 68 -2.87 11.54 -8.36
N ASP A 69 -1.79 12.27 -8.07
CA ASP A 69 -1.28 13.30 -8.97
C ASP A 69 -0.67 12.69 -10.25
N ASP A 70 0.02 11.56 -10.13
CA ASP A 70 0.54 10.81 -11.28
C ASP A 70 -0.59 10.27 -12.16
N TYR A 71 -1.67 9.78 -11.55
CA TYR A 71 -2.88 9.38 -12.27
C TYR A 71 -3.49 10.57 -13.03
N ARG A 72 -3.68 11.71 -12.37
CA ARG A 72 -4.20 12.93 -13.01
C ARG A 72 -3.34 13.35 -14.19
N LYS A 73 -2.03 13.51 -14.00
CA LYS A 73 -1.10 13.89 -15.10
C LYS A 73 -1.15 12.94 -16.29
N LYS A 74 -1.33 11.63 -16.03
CA LYS A 74 -1.37 10.62 -17.08
C LYS A 74 -2.68 10.66 -17.88
N PHE A 75 -3.80 11.03 -17.27
CA PHE A 75 -5.13 10.90 -17.87
C PHE A 75 -5.89 12.22 -18.11
N GLU A 76 -5.50 13.34 -17.50
CA GLU A 76 -6.00 14.69 -17.87
C GLU A 76 -5.80 15.00 -19.36
N PRO A 77 -4.64 14.71 -19.99
CA PRO A 77 -4.46 14.96 -21.42
C PRO A 77 -5.43 14.16 -22.31
N LEU A 78 -5.92 13.01 -21.83
CA LEU A 78 -6.93 12.21 -22.53
C LEU A 78 -8.32 12.84 -22.43
N ASN A 79 -8.64 13.44 -21.29
CA ASN A 79 -9.98 13.98 -21.05
C ASN A 79 -10.23 15.25 -21.88
N ASP A 80 -9.21 16.08 -22.10
CA ASP A 80 -9.27 17.26 -22.97
C ASP A 80 -9.40 16.88 -24.46
N ALA A 81 -8.73 15.79 -24.87
CA ALA A 81 -8.81 15.27 -26.24
C ALA A 81 -10.18 14.63 -26.55
N VAL A 82 -10.83 14.03 -25.55
CA VAL A 82 -12.15 13.39 -25.70
C VAL A 82 -13.30 14.39 -25.53
N SER A 83 -13.12 15.46 -24.75
CA SER A 83 -14.13 16.52 -24.58
C SER A 83 -14.20 17.53 -25.73
N SER A 84 -13.26 17.46 -26.67
CA SER A 84 -13.18 18.36 -27.84
C SER A 84 -13.83 17.76 -29.11
N VAL A 85 -14.69 16.74 -28.98
CA VAL A 85 -15.46 16.11 -30.06
C VAL A 85 -16.95 16.25 -29.83
#